data_AF-A0AAW6RN69-F1
#
_entry.id   AF-A0AAW6RN69-F1
#
_cell.length_a   1.000
_cell.length_b   1.000
_cell.length_c   1.000
_cell.angle_alpha   90.00
_cell.angle_beta   90.00
_cell.angle_gamma   90.00
#
_symmetry.space_group_name_H-M   'P 1'
#
loop_
_entity.id
_entity.type
_entity.pdbx_description
1 polymer ?
#
loop_
_entity_poly.entity_id
_entity_poly.type
_entity_poly.pdbx_seq_one_letter_code
_entity_poly.pdbx_strand_id
1 'polypeptide(L)'
;MNLHAALLYEDRLRQYMKDRPDFTPMLLDTAFYASDPNYSTRDFVTGLVADTLQKGIGSADSQLSHFTNDLYKITDGLSQEAQKALWAQAMEWYYWQGSSYAGQEFFTVENQVLHYVTAVGAGLPGAQDKAQHYVSQWLEPLLGRNVLFSMNMAAQVWHVVQGGQGASVQAAEPDKKNLFVGNAGDDHFVGGAKGDILIGGEGADRLEGGSGVNELAGGAGHDTYVMRASEVCRNTIYDSDGDGHLEFDGHTLQGGQRKADKVWVNEEQGIVYSPTGSGANTYLLVKNKKSGHIIARIRNWTNGQLGLSMTDKAPDPQPGPGGAQSGLGLDQSGTSGYIHINAGQADKGVSLAGN
;
A
#
# COMPACT_ATOMS: atom_id res chain seq x y z
N MET A 1 -17.99 35.90 4.56
CA MET A 1 -18.44 36.66 3.37
C MET A 1 -18.08 35.95 2.07
N ASN A 2 -16.92 35.29 1.97
CA ASN A 2 -16.38 34.80 0.69
C ASN A 2 -16.90 33.43 0.23
N LEU A 3 -17.36 32.55 1.14
CA LEU A 3 -18.05 31.32 0.73
C LEU A 3 -19.35 31.60 -0.04
N HIS A 4 -20.10 32.62 0.36
CA HIS A 4 -21.30 33.02 -0.37
C HIS A 4 -20.97 33.45 -1.80
N ALA A 5 -19.85 34.18 -2.00
CA ALA A 5 -19.38 34.58 -3.32
C ALA A 5 -18.94 33.37 -4.17
N ALA A 6 -18.16 32.44 -3.60
CA ALA A 6 -17.77 31.21 -4.29
C ALA A 6 -19.00 30.40 -4.75
N LEU A 7 -19.98 30.26 -3.87
CA LEU A 7 -21.24 29.57 -4.19
C LEU A 7 -22.07 30.32 -5.23
N LEU A 8 -22.00 31.64 -5.32
CA LEU A 8 -22.66 32.42 -6.36
C LEU A 8 -21.97 32.29 -7.72
N TYR A 9 -20.63 32.17 -7.73
CA TYR A 9 -19.84 32.13 -8.95
C TYR A 9 -19.73 30.74 -9.59
N GLU A 10 -19.89 29.67 -8.82
CA GLU A 10 -19.79 28.30 -9.32
C GLU A 10 -20.97 27.43 -8.82
N ASP A 11 -21.99 27.29 -9.66
CA ASP A 11 -23.19 26.50 -9.35
C ASP A 11 -22.87 25.02 -9.10
N ARG A 12 -21.83 24.47 -9.77
CA ARG A 12 -21.40 23.08 -9.58
C ARG A 12 -20.80 22.86 -8.21
N LEU A 13 -20.04 23.81 -7.67
CA LEU A 13 -19.54 23.75 -6.30
C LEU A 13 -20.69 23.75 -5.30
N ARG A 14 -21.69 24.61 -5.54
CA ARG A 14 -22.91 24.65 -4.72
C ARG A 14 -23.65 23.32 -4.74
N GLN A 15 -23.75 22.68 -5.91
CA GLN A 15 -24.39 21.38 -6.03
C GLN A 15 -23.57 20.30 -5.32
N TYR A 16 -22.25 20.26 -5.53
CA TYR A 16 -21.34 19.32 -4.87
C TYR A 16 -21.45 19.38 -3.34
N MET A 17 -21.45 20.59 -2.76
CA MET A 17 -21.60 20.77 -1.32
C MET A 17 -22.96 20.33 -0.77
N LYS A 18 -24.03 20.36 -1.57
CA LYS A 18 -25.34 19.81 -1.18
C LYS A 18 -25.32 18.28 -1.18
N ASP A 19 -24.70 17.70 -2.20
CA ASP A 19 -24.64 16.25 -2.37
C ASP A 19 -23.66 15.60 -1.37
N ARG A 20 -22.64 16.36 -0.93
CA ARG A 20 -21.61 15.92 0.02
C ARG A 20 -21.49 16.88 1.21
N PRO A 21 -22.40 16.79 2.19
CA PRO A 21 -22.44 17.73 3.31
C PRO A 21 -21.16 17.71 4.18
N ASP A 22 -20.45 16.58 4.25
CA ASP A 22 -19.22 16.44 5.03
C ASP A 22 -18.04 17.28 4.51
N PHE A 23 -18.10 17.73 3.26
CA PHE A 23 -17.08 18.61 2.69
C PHE A 23 -17.18 20.04 3.24
N THR A 24 -18.39 20.49 3.61
CA THR A 24 -18.62 21.88 4.05
C THR A 24 -17.85 22.23 5.33
N PRO A 25 -17.86 21.40 6.40
CA PRO A 25 -17.06 21.66 7.59
C PRO A 25 -15.56 21.81 7.30
N MET A 26 -15.00 21.07 6.34
CA MET A 26 -13.58 21.13 6.00
C MET A 26 -13.19 22.48 5.38
N LEU A 27 -14.04 23.03 4.51
CA LEU A 27 -13.85 24.38 3.94
C LEU A 27 -13.85 25.48 4.99
N LEU A 28 -14.44 25.22 6.16
CA LEU A 28 -14.61 26.18 7.26
C LEU A 28 -13.68 25.88 8.45
N ASP A 29 -12.79 24.89 8.33
CA ASP A 29 -11.87 24.48 9.40
C ASP A 29 -10.71 25.48 9.53
N THR A 30 -10.72 26.24 10.63
CA THR A 30 -9.69 27.24 10.96
C THR A 30 -8.36 26.61 11.38
N ALA A 31 -8.35 25.34 11.81
CA ALA A 31 -7.10 24.62 12.04
C ALA A 31 -6.41 24.23 10.72
N PHE A 32 -7.15 24.22 9.61
CA PHE A 32 -6.66 23.87 8.30
C PHE A 32 -6.31 25.10 7.45
N TYR A 33 -7.22 25.55 6.58
CA TYR A 33 -7.00 26.70 5.66
C TYR A 33 -8.18 27.67 5.59
N ALA A 34 -9.16 27.57 6.48
CA ALA A 34 -10.18 28.60 6.62
C ALA A 34 -9.66 29.83 7.38
N SER A 35 -10.31 30.98 7.15
CA SER A 35 -10.01 32.25 7.81
C SER A 35 -10.12 32.13 9.33
N ASP A 36 -9.04 32.48 10.03
CA ASP A 36 -9.07 32.72 11.47
C ASP A 36 -9.08 34.24 11.72
N PRO A 37 -10.11 34.81 12.39
CA PRO A 37 -10.18 36.25 12.66
C PRO A 37 -9.05 36.78 13.54
N ASN A 38 -8.28 35.91 14.20
CA ASN A 38 -7.16 36.29 15.05
C ASN A 38 -5.81 36.33 14.29
N TYR A 39 -5.75 35.83 13.05
CA TYR A 39 -4.51 35.77 12.27
C TYR A 39 -4.69 36.38 10.88
N SER A 40 -3.65 37.07 10.39
CA SER A 40 -3.64 37.66 9.04
C SER A 40 -3.35 36.63 7.94
N THR A 41 -3.64 35.35 8.18
CA THR A 41 -3.36 34.27 7.23
C THR A 41 -4.34 34.31 6.07
N ARG A 42 -3.86 33.95 4.87
CA ARG A 42 -4.70 33.81 3.69
C ARG A 42 -5.81 32.79 3.99
N ASP A 43 -7.02 33.10 3.56
CA ASP A 43 -8.17 32.20 3.61
C ASP A 43 -8.29 31.45 2.27
N PHE A 44 -8.49 30.14 2.31
CA PHE A 44 -8.56 29.28 1.13
C PHE A 44 -9.63 29.74 0.13
N VAL A 45 -10.87 29.90 0.60
CA VAL A 45 -12.00 30.26 -0.25
C VAL A 45 -11.81 31.66 -0.84
N THR A 46 -11.28 32.59 -0.06
CA THR A 46 -10.89 33.93 -0.52
C THR A 46 -9.84 33.86 -1.62
N GLY A 47 -8.86 32.95 -1.49
CA GLY A 47 -7.84 32.70 -2.50
C GLY A 47 -8.45 32.26 -3.84
N LEU A 48 -9.36 31.28 -3.81
CA LEU A 48 -10.06 30.80 -5.02
C LEU A 48 -10.87 31.92 -5.68
N VAL A 49 -11.65 32.66 -4.89
CA VAL A 49 -12.50 33.75 -5.40
C VAL A 49 -11.67 34.89 -5.98
N ALA A 50 -10.54 35.24 -5.35
CA ALA A 50 -9.66 36.30 -5.84
C ALA A 50 -9.07 35.95 -7.22
N ASP A 51 -8.60 34.72 -7.42
CA ASP A 51 -8.13 34.25 -8.74
C ASP A 51 -9.26 34.28 -9.78
N THR A 52 -10.47 33.81 -9.41
CA THR A 52 -11.64 33.88 -10.31
C THR A 52 -11.99 35.32 -10.70
N LEU A 53 -11.93 36.28 -9.78
CA LEU A 53 -12.19 37.69 -10.10
C LEU A 53 -11.11 38.27 -11.02
N GLN A 54 -9.85 37.85 -10.86
CA GLN A 54 -8.75 38.27 -11.73
C GLN A 54 -8.89 37.69 -13.15
N LYS A 55 -9.35 36.44 -13.28
CA LYS A 55 -9.53 35.76 -14.57
C LYS A 55 -10.90 36.00 -15.22
N GLY A 56 -11.87 36.49 -14.46
CA GLY A 56 -13.25 36.71 -14.87
C GLY A 56 -14.20 35.65 -14.30
N ILE A 57 -15.36 36.09 -13.81
CA ILE A 57 -16.41 35.21 -13.27
C ILE A 57 -16.86 34.24 -14.37
N GLY A 58 -16.91 32.95 -14.05
CA GLY A 58 -17.24 31.87 -14.99
C GLY A 58 -16.09 31.43 -15.90
N SER A 59 -14.88 31.95 -15.70
CA SER A 59 -13.70 31.48 -16.43
C SER A 59 -13.37 30.03 -16.06
N ALA A 60 -13.32 29.17 -17.08
CA ALA A 60 -12.97 27.77 -16.95
C ALA A 60 -11.53 27.58 -16.39
N ASP A 61 -10.63 28.53 -16.65
CA ASP A 61 -9.23 28.47 -16.23
C ASP A 61 -9.00 28.99 -14.80
N SER A 62 -10.06 29.33 -14.07
CA SER A 62 -9.96 29.80 -12.68
C SER A 62 -9.68 28.67 -11.68
N GLN A 63 -8.99 29.01 -10.59
CA GLN A 63 -8.77 28.06 -9.49
C GLN A 63 -10.08 27.49 -8.96
N LEU A 64 -11.13 28.31 -8.83
CA LEU A 64 -12.43 27.85 -8.39
C LEU A 64 -13.02 26.78 -9.33
N SER A 65 -12.94 27.02 -10.64
CA SER A 65 -13.49 26.09 -11.64
C SER A 65 -12.68 24.79 -11.73
N HIS A 66 -11.34 24.87 -11.73
CA HIS A 66 -10.49 23.68 -11.72
C HIS A 66 -10.57 22.89 -10.41
N PHE A 67 -10.57 23.57 -9.25
CA PHE A 67 -10.80 22.90 -7.96
C PHE A 67 -12.14 22.18 -7.95
N THR A 68 -13.19 22.82 -8.48
CA THR A 68 -14.50 22.17 -8.60
C THR A 68 -14.46 20.96 -9.53
N ASN A 69 -13.75 21.03 -10.67
CA ASN A 69 -13.57 19.87 -11.55
C ASN A 69 -12.86 18.71 -10.80
N ASP A 70 -11.83 19.01 -10.01
CA ASP A 70 -11.12 18.01 -9.21
C ASP A 70 -12.00 17.33 -8.17
N LEU A 71 -12.88 18.09 -7.50
CA LEU A 71 -13.85 17.52 -6.56
C LEU A 71 -14.73 16.45 -7.22
N TYR A 72 -15.15 16.65 -8.48
CA TYR A 72 -15.97 15.69 -9.23
C TYR A 72 -15.20 14.47 -9.73
N LYS A 73 -13.87 14.47 -9.69
CA LYS A 73 -13.06 13.27 -9.98
C LYS A 73 -13.04 12.30 -8.80
N ILE A 74 -13.30 12.77 -7.59
CA ILE A 74 -13.41 11.93 -6.39
C ILE A 74 -14.78 11.24 -6.40
N THR A 75 -14.78 9.90 -6.54
CA THR A 75 -16.00 9.10 -6.68
C THR A 75 -16.46 8.48 -5.36
N ASP A 76 -17.70 8.01 -5.32
CA ASP A 76 -18.28 7.31 -4.16
C ASP A 76 -17.81 5.86 -4.00
N GLY A 77 -16.92 5.38 -4.89
CA GLY A 77 -16.25 4.07 -4.71
C GLY A 77 -15.14 4.10 -3.65
N LEU A 78 -14.77 5.29 -3.19
CA LEU A 78 -13.84 5.52 -2.10
C LEU A 78 -14.58 5.66 -0.76
N SER A 79 -13.95 5.21 0.32
CA SER A 79 -14.46 5.43 1.68
C SER A 79 -14.58 6.92 2.02
N GLN A 80 -15.42 7.26 3.00
CA GLN A 80 -15.62 8.65 3.40
C GLN A 80 -14.32 9.30 3.89
N GLU A 81 -13.48 8.54 4.60
CA GLU A 81 -12.17 8.96 5.09
C GLU A 81 -11.19 9.23 3.92
N ALA A 82 -11.21 8.37 2.89
CA ALA A 82 -10.43 8.58 1.68
C ALA A 82 -10.85 9.87 0.95
N GLN A 83 -12.16 10.08 0.79
CA GLN A 83 -12.69 11.28 0.16
C GLN A 83 -12.26 12.55 0.93
N LYS A 84 -12.34 12.53 2.27
CA LYS A 84 -11.87 13.64 3.13
C LYS A 84 -10.37 13.90 2.97
N ALA A 85 -9.54 12.84 2.94
CA ALA A 85 -8.10 12.99 2.73
C ALA A 85 -7.77 13.63 1.37
N LEU A 86 -8.43 13.18 0.31
CA LEU A 86 -8.27 13.73 -1.03
C LEU A 86 -8.75 15.19 -1.14
N TRP A 87 -9.89 15.54 -0.51
CA TRP A 87 -10.34 16.93 -0.41
C TRP A 87 -9.31 17.80 0.30
N ALA A 88 -8.77 17.33 1.43
CA ALA A 88 -7.75 18.06 2.18
C ALA A 88 -6.49 18.29 1.33
N GLN A 89 -5.96 17.25 0.68
CA GLN A 89 -4.77 17.37 -0.16
C GLN A 89 -4.99 18.31 -1.37
N ALA A 90 -6.18 18.26 -1.98
CA ALA A 90 -6.55 19.19 -3.06
C ALA A 90 -6.63 20.64 -2.56
N MET A 91 -7.34 20.89 -1.45
CA MET A 91 -7.43 22.21 -0.83
C MET A 91 -6.05 22.78 -0.51
N GLU A 92 -5.18 21.97 0.08
CA GLU A 92 -3.81 22.33 0.41
C GLU A 92 -3.00 22.69 -0.84
N TRP A 93 -3.06 21.87 -1.88
CA TRP A 93 -2.34 22.13 -3.13
C TRP A 93 -2.78 23.44 -3.79
N TYR A 94 -4.09 23.68 -3.91
CA TYR A 94 -4.63 24.93 -4.47
C TYR A 94 -4.29 26.16 -3.62
N TYR A 95 -4.30 26.02 -2.29
CA TYR A 95 -3.91 27.07 -1.37
C TYR A 95 -2.48 27.56 -1.65
N TRP A 96 -1.55 26.65 -1.93
CA TRP A 96 -0.13 26.96 -2.12
C TRP A 96 0.28 27.32 -3.57
N GLN A 97 -0.63 27.30 -4.55
CA GLN A 97 -0.33 27.70 -5.95
C GLN A 97 0.09 29.19 -6.11
N GLY A 98 -0.22 30.04 -5.12
CA GLY A 98 0.09 31.47 -5.17
C GLY A 98 -0.63 32.23 -6.29
N SER A 99 -0.11 33.41 -6.65
CA SER A 99 -0.68 34.31 -7.68
C SER A 99 -0.31 33.95 -9.11
N SER A 100 0.56 32.95 -9.30
CA SER A 100 1.09 32.53 -10.61
C SER A 100 0.47 31.21 -11.09
N TYR A 101 -0.75 30.92 -10.64
CA TYR A 101 -1.44 29.67 -10.94
C TYR A 101 -1.60 29.44 -12.45
N ALA A 102 -0.95 28.38 -12.94
CA ALA A 102 -0.81 28.09 -14.36
C ALA A 102 -2.05 27.46 -15.02
N GLY A 103 -3.17 27.33 -14.31
CA GLY A 103 -4.38 26.72 -14.86
C GLY A 103 -4.32 25.19 -14.95
N GLN A 104 -3.64 24.54 -14.00
CA GLN A 104 -3.56 23.08 -13.92
C GLN A 104 -4.51 22.51 -12.85
N GLU A 105 -5.19 21.42 -13.16
CA GLU A 105 -5.94 20.64 -12.18
C GLU A 105 -4.98 19.81 -11.32
N PHE A 106 -5.38 19.54 -10.08
CA PHE A 106 -4.59 18.78 -9.11
C PHE A 106 -4.57 17.29 -9.41
N PHE A 107 -5.73 16.72 -9.76
CA PHE A 107 -5.84 15.29 -10.08
C PHE A 107 -5.79 15.07 -11.60
N THR A 108 -5.12 14.02 -12.02
CA THR A 108 -5.44 13.35 -13.29
C THR A 108 -6.08 12.00 -12.99
N VAL A 109 -6.91 11.50 -13.90
CA VAL A 109 -7.55 10.19 -13.77
C VAL A 109 -7.20 9.34 -14.98
N GLU A 110 -6.65 8.17 -14.75
CA GLU A 110 -6.42 7.15 -15.77
C GLU A 110 -6.91 5.81 -15.24
N ASN A 111 -7.78 5.13 -16.00
CA ASN A 111 -8.30 3.79 -15.63
C ASN A 111 -8.81 3.69 -14.18
N GLN A 112 -9.58 4.69 -13.73
CA GLN A 112 -10.12 4.80 -12.36
C GLN A 112 -9.07 5.01 -11.24
N VAL A 113 -7.85 5.39 -11.61
CA VAL A 113 -6.79 5.74 -10.67
C VAL A 113 -6.59 7.26 -10.67
N LEU A 114 -6.68 7.87 -9.48
CA LEU A 114 -6.28 9.25 -9.27
C LEU A 114 -4.77 9.34 -9.16
N HIS A 115 -4.17 10.20 -9.97
CA HIS A 115 -2.76 10.56 -9.89
C HIS A 115 -2.63 12.02 -9.49
N TYR A 116 -1.76 12.30 -8.52
CA TYR A 116 -1.48 13.67 -8.11
C TYR A 116 -0.13 13.79 -7.41
N VAL A 117 0.38 15.02 -7.39
CA VAL A 117 1.61 15.39 -6.68
C VAL A 117 1.22 16.37 -5.57
N THR A 118 1.51 16.02 -4.31
CA THR A 118 1.16 16.85 -3.15
C THR A 118 1.77 18.25 -3.24
N ALA A 119 1.25 19.21 -2.46
CA ALA A 119 1.81 20.57 -2.43
C ALA A 119 3.33 20.57 -2.13
N VAL A 120 3.75 19.72 -1.19
CA VAL A 120 5.15 19.49 -0.84
C VAL A 120 5.90 18.79 -1.98
N GLY A 121 5.31 17.76 -2.60
CA GLY A 121 5.89 17.05 -3.73
C GLY A 121 6.11 17.91 -4.98
N ALA A 122 5.24 18.91 -5.18
CA ALA A 122 5.34 19.90 -6.25
C ALA A 122 6.31 21.03 -5.93
N GLY A 123 6.88 21.06 -4.71
CA GLY A 123 7.82 22.10 -4.27
C GLY A 123 7.18 23.47 -4.12
N LEU A 124 5.87 23.54 -3.82
CA LEU A 124 5.18 24.82 -3.69
C LEU A 124 5.72 25.61 -2.49
N PRO A 125 6.09 26.90 -2.66
CA PRO A 125 6.72 27.67 -1.60
C PRO A 125 5.86 27.76 -0.33
N GLY A 126 6.42 27.29 0.78
CA GLY A 126 5.76 27.34 2.09
C GLY A 126 4.75 26.23 2.34
N ALA A 127 4.56 25.29 1.40
CA ALA A 127 3.67 24.15 1.56
C ALA A 127 3.90 23.44 2.91
N GLN A 128 2.80 23.25 3.62
CA GLN A 128 2.74 22.52 4.88
C GLN A 128 2.02 21.21 4.60
N ASP A 129 2.40 20.11 5.24
CA ASP A 129 1.72 18.82 5.10
C ASP A 129 0.58 18.72 6.14
N LYS A 130 -0.36 19.68 6.11
CA LYS A 130 -1.45 19.71 7.09
C LYS A 130 -2.51 18.68 6.77
N ALA A 131 -2.63 18.26 5.51
CA ALA A 131 -3.57 17.22 5.10
C ALA A 131 -3.25 15.84 5.73
N GLN A 132 -2.03 15.66 6.25
CA GLN A 132 -1.57 14.41 6.86
C GLN A 132 -2.47 13.88 7.98
N HIS A 133 -3.19 14.76 8.71
CA HIS A 133 -4.17 14.32 9.70
C HIS A 133 -5.28 13.47 9.08
N TYR A 134 -5.88 13.94 7.99
CA TYR A 134 -6.95 13.24 7.28
C TYR A 134 -6.42 11.97 6.58
N VAL A 135 -5.21 12.05 6.01
CA VAL A 135 -4.53 10.89 5.44
C VAL A 135 -4.34 9.78 6.46
N SER A 136 -3.92 10.14 7.69
CA SER A 136 -3.72 9.15 8.75
C SER A 136 -5.05 8.49 9.14
N GLN A 137 -6.14 9.26 9.24
CA GLN A 137 -7.48 8.70 9.51
C GLN A 137 -7.96 7.75 8.41
N TRP A 138 -7.61 8.02 7.15
CA TRP A 138 -7.93 7.14 6.03
C TRP A 138 -7.13 5.84 6.04
N LEU A 139 -5.82 5.92 6.23
CA LEU A 139 -4.97 4.74 6.09
C LEU A 139 -4.90 3.89 7.38
N GLU A 140 -5.25 4.45 8.55
CA GLU A 140 -5.16 3.76 9.85
C GLU A 140 -5.99 2.47 9.89
N PRO A 141 -7.25 2.46 9.40
CA PRO A 141 -8.04 1.24 9.28
C PRO A 141 -7.43 0.19 8.36
N LEU A 142 -6.70 0.59 7.31
CA LEU A 142 -6.14 -0.33 6.31
C LEU A 142 -4.89 -1.04 6.82
N LEU A 143 -4.02 -0.31 7.53
CA LEU A 143 -2.70 -0.82 7.91
C LEU A 143 -2.55 -1.07 9.41
N GLY A 144 -3.44 -0.50 10.23
CA GLY A 144 -3.27 -0.39 11.66
C GLY A 144 -2.28 0.73 12.04
N ARG A 145 -2.63 1.48 13.08
CA ARG A 145 -1.88 2.65 13.54
C ARG A 145 -0.38 2.40 13.79
N ASN A 146 0.00 1.23 14.30
CA ASN A 146 1.41 0.91 14.59
C ASN A 146 2.24 0.75 13.31
N VAL A 147 1.64 0.21 12.25
CA VAL A 147 2.29 0.04 10.94
C VAL A 147 2.49 1.42 10.32
N LEU A 148 1.43 2.23 10.27
CA LEU A 148 1.54 3.60 9.75
C LEU A 148 2.58 4.44 10.45
N PHE A 149 2.65 4.39 11.78
CA PHE A 149 3.66 5.15 12.51
C PHE A 149 5.10 4.72 12.13
N SER A 150 5.27 3.46 11.73
CA SER A 150 6.56 2.97 11.25
C SER A 150 6.84 3.30 9.78
N MET A 151 5.79 3.54 8.98
CA MET A 151 5.92 3.96 7.60
C MET A 151 6.10 5.48 7.54
N ASN A 152 7.17 5.96 6.91
CA ASN A 152 7.32 7.39 6.67
C ASN A 152 6.32 7.82 5.58
N MET A 153 5.13 8.27 5.95
CA MET A 153 4.02 8.58 5.02
C MET A 153 4.21 9.85 4.18
N ALA A 154 5.33 10.55 4.31
CA ALA A 154 5.64 11.75 3.50
C ALA A 154 5.97 11.36 2.04
N ALA A 155 4.95 10.98 1.27
CA ALA A 155 5.02 10.70 -0.15
C ALA A 155 4.75 11.95 -0.99
N GLN A 156 5.43 12.04 -2.12
CA GLN A 156 5.38 13.20 -3.01
C GLN A 156 4.36 13.00 -4.12
N VAL A 157 4.22 11.77 -4.62
CA VAL A 157 3.32 11.39 -5.71
C VAL A 157 2.40 10.30 -5.20
N TRP A 158 1.13 10.38 -5.57
CA TRP A 158 0.09 9.50 -5.10
C TRP A 158 -0.65 8.87 -6.27
N HIS A 159 -1.01 7.61 -6.08
CA HIS A 159 -1.78 6.77 -6.98
C HIS A 159 -2.90 6.13 -6.17
N VAL A 160 -4.16 6.50 -6.42
CA VAL A 160 -5.30 6.05 -5.60
C VAL A 160 -6.36 5.41 -6.48
N VAL A 161 -6.59 4.12 -6.29
CA VAL A 161 -7.61 3.34 -6.99
C VAL A 161 -8.98 3.68 -6.41
N GLN A 162 -9.92 4.09 -7.26
CA GLN A 162 -11.23 4.59 -6.81
C GLN A 162 -12.37 3.56 -6.87
N GLY A 163 -12.14 2.41 -7.50
CA GLY A 163 -13.16 1.38 -7.72
C GLY A 163 -12.77 0.03 -7.11
N GLY A 164 -13.70 -0.92 -7.07
CA GLY A 164 -13.43 -2.30 -6.63
C GLY A 164 -12.97 -3.22 -7.77
N GLN A 165 -12.35 -2.66 -8.81
CA GLN A 165 -11.71 -3.45 -9.88
C GLN A 165 -10.21 -3.25 -9.75
N GLY A 166 -9.45 -4.31 -10.03
CA GLY A 166 -8.00 -4.26 -10.02
C GLY A 166 -7.43 -3.26 -11.02
N ALA A 167 -6.35 -2.59 -10.63
CA ALA A 167 -5.62 -1.60 -11.39
C ALA A 167 -4.16 -2.02 -11.54
N SER A 168 -3.59 -1.81 -12.73
CA SER A 168 -2.14 -1.95 -12.95
C SER A 168 -1.51 -0.57 -13.05
N VAL A 169 -0.66 -0.23 -12.09
CA VAL A 169 -0.07 1.12 -11.97
C VAL A 169 1.44 1.05 -11.78
N GLN A 170 2.14 1.78 -12.64
CA GLN A 170 3.58 2.01 -12.52
C GLN A 170 3.83 3.44 -12.07
N ALA A 171 4.83 3.65 -11.22
CA ALA A 171 5.27 4.99 -10.80
C ALA A 171 5.55 5.90 -12.02
N ALA A 172 4.76 6.97 -12.15
CA ALA A 172 4.89 7.93 -13.25
C ALA A 172 6.13 8.83 -13.08
N GLU A 173 6.52 9.08 -11.83
CA GLU A 173 7.72 9.84 -11.46
C GLU A 173 8.66 8.95 -10.63
N PRO A 174 9.43 8.04 -11.28
CA PRO A 174 10.22 7.02 -10.57
C PRO A 174 11.35 7.61 -9.70
N ASP A 175 11.72 8.87 -9.91
CA ASP A 175 12.73 9.59 -9.11
C ASP A 175 12.15 10.30 -7.87
N LYS A 176 10.83 10.24 -7.66
CA LYS A 176 10.15 10.73 -6.45
C LYS A 176 9.69 9.55 -5.59
N LYS A 177 9.36 9.86 -4.34
CA LYS A 177 8.68 8.90 -3.46
C LYS A 177 7.19 8.85 -3.80
N ASN A 178 6.73 7.67 -4.19
CA ASN A 178 5.36 7.35 -4.59
C ASN A 178 4.63 6.63 -3.47
N LEU A 179 3.32 6.85 -3.40
CA LEU A 179 2.41 6.09 -2.56
C LEU A 179 1.25 5.58 -3.42
N PHE A 180 1.04 4.27 -3.37
CA PHE A 180 -0.05 3.57 -4.03
C PHE A 180 -1.04 3.11 -2.98
N VAL A 181 -2.32 3.41 -3.18
CA VAL A 181 -3.43 2.89 -2.37
C VAL A 181 -4.42 2.21 -3.31
N GLY A 182 -4.50 0.90 -3.19
CA GLY A 182 -5.51 0.09 -3.84
C GLY A 182 -6.82 0.05 -3.06
N ASN A 183 -7.73 -0.81 -3.51
CA ASN A 183 -9.07 -0.93 -2.94
C ASN A 183 -9.45 -2.42 -2.82
N ALA A 184 -10.61 -2.86 -3.31
CA ALA A 184 -11.08 -4.24 -3.12
C ALA A 184 -10.81 -5.21 -4.29
N GLY A 185 -9.96 -4.84 -5.24
CA GLY A 185 -9.70 -5.63 -6.45
C GLY A 185 -8.22 -5.90 -6.65
N ASP A 186 -7.90 -6.97 -7.38
CA ASP A 186 -6.52 -7.45 -7.60
C ASP A 186 -5.64 -6.41 -8.31
N ASP A 187 -4.85 -5.67 -7.53
CA ASP A 187 -4.02 -4.59 -7.99
C ASP A 187 -2.60 -5.06 -8.34
N HIS A 188 -1.97 -4.42 -9.31
CA HIS A 188 -0.56 -4.62 -9.65
C HIS A 188 0.17 -3.29 -9.61
N PHE A 189 0.94 -3.08 -8.54
CA PHE A 189 1.68 -1.84 -8.32
C PHE A 189 3.17 -2.04 -8.48
N VAL A 190 3.77 -1.15 -9.26
CA VAL A 190 5.21 -1.10 -9.46
C VAL A 190 5.74 0.27 -9.08
N GLY A 191 6.57 0.30 -8.04
CA GLY A 191 7.29 1.47 -7.55
C GLY A 191 8.40 1.93 -8.49
N GLY A 192 9.07 3.00 -8.09
CA GLY A 192 10.17 3.63 -8.77
C GLY A 192 11.54 3.28 -8.17
N ALA A 193 12.41 4.28 -8.13
CA ALA A 193 13.79 4.16 -7.66
C ALA A 193 14.00 4.74 -6.25
N LYS A 194 12.96 5.33 -5.65
CA LYS A 194 12.99 5.90 -4.29
C LYS A 194 12.27 4.96 -3.31
N GLY A 195 12.26 5.34 -2.04
CA GLY A 195 11.61 4.53 -1.00
C GLY A 195 10.09 4.71 -1.03
N ASP A 196 9.42 3.90 -1.84
CA ASP A 196 7.98 3.97 -2.12
C ASP A 196 7.13 3.21 -1.09
N ILE A 197 5.84 3.55 -1.04
CA ILE A 197 4.84 2.85 -0.21
C ILE A 197 3.77 2.26 -1.12
N LEU A 198 3.56 0.95 -1.04
CA LEU A 198 2.52 0.26 -1.80
C LEU A 198 1.55 -0.39 -0.81
N ILE A 199 0.28 -0.01 -0.88
CA ILE A 199 -0.83 -0.56 -0.08
C ILE A 199 -1.81 -1.20 -1.06
N GLY A 200 -1.89 -2.53 -1.08
CA GLY A 200 -2.76 -3.29 -1.99
C GLY A 200 -4.24 -3.14 -1.64
N GLY A 201 -4.61 -3.44 -0.40
CA GLY A 201 -5.99 -3.34 0.06
C GLY A 201 -6.61 -4.73 0.25
N GLU A 202 -7.80 -4.95 -0.30
CA GLU A 202 -8.38 -6.29 -0.41
C GLU A 202 -8.19 -6.80 -1.85
N GLY A 203 -7.96 -8.08 -2.01
CA GLY A 203 -7.72 -8.69 -3.33
C GLY A 203 -6.45 -9.53 -3.33
N ALA A 204 -6.13 -10.13 -4.47
CA ALA A 204 -4.84 -10.78 -4.66
C ALA A 204 -3.88 -9.80 -5.33
N ASP A 205 -3.16 -9.01 -4.52
CA ASP A 205 -2.36 -7.91 -5.03
C ASP A 205 -0.94 -8.35 -5.38
N ARG A 206 -0.37 -7.73 -6.41
CA ARG A 206 1.03 -7.90 -6.81
C ARG A 206 1.78 -6.60 -6.56
N LEU A 207 2.67 -6.62 -5.57
CA LEU A 207 3.39 -5.43 -5.10
C LEU A 207 4.89 -5.53 -5.40
N GLU A 208 5.37 -4.59 -6.17
CA GLU A 208 6.75 -4.55 -6.67
C GLU A 208 7.36 -3.19 -6.37
N GLY A 209 8.05 -3.08 -5.22
CA GLY A 209 8.52 -1.78 -4.73
C GLY A 209 9.58 -1.10 -5.59
N GLY A 210 10.21 -1.81 -6.54
CA GLY A 210 11.34 -1.30 -7.30
C GLY A 210 12.60 -1.11 -6.44
N SER A 211 13.49 -0.20 -6.84
CA SER A 211 14.72 0.09 -6.08
C SER A 211 14.43 0.99 -4.88
N GLY A 212 15.35 1.09 -3.92
CA GLY A 212 15.16 1.92 -2.73
C GLY A 212 14.66 1.16 -1.50
N VAL A 213 14.27 1.90 -0.47
CA VAL A 213 13.78 1.31 0.80
C VAL A 213 12.26 1.43 0.82
N ASN A 214 11.58 0.35 0.46
CA ASN A 214 10.15 0.35 0.22
C ASN A 214 9.38 -0.26 1.39
N GLU A 215 8.16 0.19 1.58
CA GLU A 215 7.22 -0.36 2.55
C GLU A 215 6.03 -0.93 1.76
N LEU A 216 5.84 -2.25 1.81
CA LEU A 216 4.84 -2.97 1.03
C LEU A 216 3.83 -3.61 1.99
N ALA A 217 2.56 -3.30 1.82
CA ALA A 217 1.47 -3.91 2.55
C ALA A 217 0.45 -4.46 1.56
N GLY A 218 0.32 -5.78 1.49
CA GLY A 218 -0.65 -6.46 0.64
C GLY A 218 -2.05 -6.15 1.12
N GLY A 219 -2.39 -6.70 2.28
CA GLY A 219 -3.60 -6.32 3.00
C GLY A 219 -4.39 -7.57 3.32
N ALA A 220 -5.55 -7.74 2.71
CA ALA A 220 -6.35 -8.95 2.81
C ALA A 220 -6.38 -9.69 1.46
N GLY A 221 -6.01 -10.96 1.46
CA GLY A 221 -6.02 -11.82 0.28
C GLY A 221 -4.66 -12.44 -0.03
N HIS A 222 -4.58 -13.21 -1.12
CA HIS A 222 -3.37 -13.94 -1.47
C HIS A 222 -2.40 -13.03 -2.24
N ASP A 223 -1.59 -12.28 -1.49
CA ASP A 223 -0.71 -11.26 -2.06
C ASP A 223 0.62 -11.81 -2.59
N THR A 224 1.24 -11.07 -3.50
CA THR A 224 2.54 -11.40 -4.11
C THR A 224 3.51 -10.23 -3.99
N TYR A 225 4.57 -10.44 -3.21
CA TYR A 225 5.62 -9.44 -3.00
C TYR A 225 6.83 -9.76 -3.86
N VAL A 226 7.17 -8.87 -4.80
CA VAL A 226 8.16 -9.16 -5.84
C VAL A 226 9.45 -8.41 -5.58
N MET A 227 10.57 -9.12 -5.70
CA MET A 227 11.91 -8.57 -5.66
C MET A 227 12.74 -9.10 -6.83
N ARG A 228 13.61 -8.25 -7.39
CA ARG A 228 14.58 -8.66 -8.40
C ARG A 228 16.01 -8.42 -7.96
N ALA A 229 16.92 -9.30 -8.35
CA ALA A 229 18.37 -9.11 -8.14
C ALA A 229 18.92 -7.90 -8.91
N SER A 230 18.23 -7.44 -9.97
CA SER A 230 18.58 -6.22 -10.71
C SER A 230 18.30 -4.94 -9.93
N GLU A 231 17.49 -5.00 -8.86
CA GLU A 231 17.09 -3.83 -8.07
C GLU A 231 17.95 -3.71 -6.81
N VAL A 232 18.40 -2.49 -6.51
CA VAL A 232 19.03 -2.20 -5.22
C VAL A 232 17.92 -1.82 -4.25
N CYS A 233 17.20 -2.84 -3.77
CA CYS A 233 16.03 -2.65 -2.92
C CYS A 233 16.26 -3.18 -1.49
N ARG A 234 15.46 -2.65 -0.57
CA ARG A 234 15.25 -3.20 0.76
C ARG A 234 13.79 -3.01 1.12
N ASN A 235 13.00 -4.05 0.87
CA ASN A 235 11.57 -4.00 1.11
C ASN A 235 11.26 -4.41 2.56
N THR A 236 10.39 -3.66 3.22
CA THR A 236 9.71 -4.08 4.44
C THR A 236 8.31 -4.53 4.06
N ILE A 237 7.97 -5.76 4.40
CA ILE A 237 6.67 -6.38 4.09
C ILE A 237 5.81 -6.38 5.35
N TYR A 238 4.58 -5.90 5.22
CA TYR A 238 3.53 -5.89 6.23
C TYR A 238 2.38 -6.72 5.70
N ASP A 239 2.23 -7.89 6.28
CA ASP A 239 1.29 -8.88 5.79
C ASP A 239 0.51 -9.38 6.99
N SER A 240 -0.73 -8.91 7.12
CA SER A 240 -1.44 -8.97 8.41
C SER A 240 -2.27 -10.23 8.58
N ASP A 241 -2.76 -10.79 7.47
CA ASP A 241 -3.50 -12.05 7.41
C ASP A 241 -2.57 -13.26 7.22
N GLY A 242 -1.37 -13.02 6.67
CA GLY A 242 -0.33 -14.01 6.49
C GLY A 242 -0.44 -14.81 5.19
N ASP A 243 -1.42 -14.50 4.36
CA ASP A 243 -1.71 -15.20 3.11
C ASP A 243 -0.91 -14.60 1.95
N GLY A 244 -0.54 -15.42 0.97
CA GLY A 244 0.32 -14.97 -0.12
C GLY A 244 1.75 -15.52 -0.10
N HIS A 245 2.65 -14.85 -0.81
CA HIS A 245 4.04 -15.28 -0.99
C HIS A 245 5.01 -14.19 -1.43
N LEU A 246 6.31 -14.49 -1.31
CA LEU A 246 7.39 -13.70 -1.88
C LEU A 246 7.86 -14.32 -3.20
N GLU A 247 8.19 -13.48 -4.17
CA GLU A 247 8.84 -13.87 -5.43
C GLU A 247 10.22 -13.19 -5.52
N PHE A 248 11.25 -13.96 -5.87
CA PHE A 248 12.59 -13.44 -6.14
C PHE A 248 13.06 -13.91 -7.52
N ASP A 249 13.35 -12.98 -8.42
CA ASP A 249 13.76 -13.24 -9.80
C ASP A 249 12.82 -14.22 -10.55
N GLY A 250 11.51 -14.08 -10.39
CA GLY A 250 10.53 -14.96 -11.05
C GLY A 250 10.20 -16.24 -10.30
N HIS A 251 10.81 -16.49 -9.14
CA HIS A 251 10.63 -17.72 -8.37
C HIS A 251 9.97 -17.47 -7.02
N THR A 252 8.86 -18.16 -6.75
CA THR A 252 8.21 -18.19 -5.43
C THR A 252 9.17 -18.75 -4.38
N LEU A 253 9.44 -17.97 -3.34
CA LEU A 253 10.30 -18.37 -2.24
C LEU A 253 9.60 -19.40 -1.34
N GLN A 254 10.37 -20.38 -0.88
CA GLN A 254 9.94 -21.38 0.07
C GLN A 254 10.81 -21.30 1.32
N GLY A 255 10.29 -21.82 2.43
CA GLY A 255 11.04 -21.86 3.69
C GLY A 255 12.32 -22.70 3.63
N GLY A 256 13.08 -22.70 4.72
CA GLY A 256 14.40 -23.31 4.78
C GLY A 256 14.55 -24.35 5.90
N GLN A 257 15.65 -25.10 5.82
CA GLN A 257 16.05 -26.03 6.88
C GLN A 257 17.01 -25.35 7.85
N ARG A 258 16.89 -25.64 9.14
CA ARG A 258 17.76 -25.06 10.15
C ARG A 258 19.22 -25.50 9.93
N LYS A 259 20.13 -24.53 9.93
CA LYS A 259 21.58 -24.75 9.84
C LYS A 259 22.35 -24.22 11.04
N ALA A 260 21.78 -23.26 11.77
CA ALA A 260 22.32 -22.78 13.04
C ALA A 260 21.17 -22.29 13.95
N ASP A 261 21.52 -21.79 15.14
CA ASP A 261 20.52 -21.17 15.98
C ASP A 261 19.87 -19.98 15.27
N LYS A 262 18.54 -20.02 15.12
CA LYS A 262 17.75 -19.01 14.41
C LYS A 262 18.25 -18.71 12.99
N VAL A 263 18.83 -19.68 12.30
CA VAL A 263 19.23 -19.54 10.89
C VAL A 263 18.74 -20.75 10.12
N TRP A 264 17.92 -20.49 9.10
CA TRP A 264 17.42 -21.48 8.14
C TRP A 264 17.93 -21.14 6.76
N VAL A 265 18.20 -22.17 5.96
CA VAL A 265 18.73 -22.02 4.61
C VAL A 265 17.92 -22.88 3.67
N ASN A 266 17.43 -22.28 2.58
CA ASN A 266 16.99 -23.00 1.41
C ASN A 266 18.17 -23.05 0.44
N GLU A 267 18.83 -24.21 0.36
CA GLU A 267 20.04 -24.41 -0.44
C GLU A 267 19.76 -24.36 -1.96
N GLU A 268 18.60 -24.89 -2.38
CA GLU A 268 18.18 -24.90 -3.77
C GLU A 268 17.92 -23.49 -4.30
N GLN A 269 17.22 -22.67 -3.51
CA GLN A 269 16.91 -21.28 -3.85
C GLN A 269 18.04 -20.31 -3.49
N GLY A 270 19.05 -20.76 -2.76
CA GLY A 270 20.14 -19.92 -2.28
C GLY A 270 19.66 -18.79 -1.36
N ILE A 271 18.70 -19.06 -0.47
CA ILE A 271 18.11 -18.08 0.44
C ILE A 271 18.44 -18.42 1.90
N VAL A 272 18.76 -17.39 2.68
CA VAL A 272 18.97 -17.48 4.13
C VAL A 272 17.87 -16.71 4.85
N TYR A 273 17.26 -17.37 5.83
CA TYR A 273 16.22 -16.82 6.69
C TYR A 273 16.75 -16.69 8.11
N SER A 274 16.60 -15.50 8.70
CA SER A 274 17.03 -15.26 10.08
C SER A 274 16.11 -14.24 10.76
N PRO A 275 15.38 -14.61 11.83
CA PRO A 275 14.62 -13.66 12.62
C PRO A 275 15.55 -12.71 13.37
N THR A 276 15.13 -11.47 13.51
CA THR A 276 15.83 -10.41 14.24
C THR A 276 14.84 -9.49 14.94
N GLY A 277 15.37 -8.59 15.77
CA GLY A 277 14.58 -7.62 16.51
C GLY A 277 14.10 -8.12 17.88
N SER A 278 13.36 -7.26 18.56
CA SER A 278 12.85 -7.52 19.91
C SER A 278 11.59 -6.70 20.18
N GLY A 279 10.78 -7.13 21.16
CA GLY A 279 9.51 -6.47 21.47
C GLY A 279 8.54 -6.46 20.28
N ALA A 280 7.96 -5.29 19.98
CA ALA A 280 7.02 -5.10 18.86
C ALA A 280 7.68 -4.87 17.49
N ASN A 281 9.01 -4.93 17.42
CA ASN A 281 9.80 -4.71 16.20
C ASN A 281 10.57 -5.99 15.85
N THR A 282 9.86 -7.06 15.53
CA THR A 282 10.45 -8.31 15.06
C THR A 282 10.35 -8.43 13.54
N TYR A 283 11.36 -9.03 12.93
CA TYR A 283 11.39 -9.26 11.49
C TYR A 283 11.95 -10.64 11.16
N LEU A 284 11.43 -11.28 10.12
CA LEU A 284 12.17 -12.31 9.39
C LEU A 284 13.02 -11.61 8.32
N LEU A 285 14.34 -11.74 8.39
CA LEU A 285 15.23 -11.30 7.31
C LEU A 285 15.31 -12.41 6.27
N VAL A 286 15.01 -12.06 5.02
CA VAL A 286 15.18 -12.90 3.83
C VAL A 286 16.40 -12.39 3.07
N LYS A 287 17.44 -13.21 2.95
CA LYS A 287 18.72 -12.81 2.37
C LYS A 287 19.12 -13.70 1.21
N ASN A 288 19.70 -13.11 0.19
CA ASN A 288 20.40 -13.86 -0.83
C ASN A 288 21.68 -14.46 -0.22
N LYS A 289 21.83 -15.78 -0.26
CA LYS A 289 22.99 -16.48 0.34
C LYS A 289 24.31 -16.10 -0.32
N LYS A 290 24.31 -15.89 -1.64
CA LYS A 290 25.52 -15.63 -2.43
C LYS A 290 26.05 -14.22 -2.21
N SER A 291 25.18 -13.21 -2.25
CA SER A 291 25.59 -11.82 -2.08
C SER A 291 25.55 -11.33 -0.62
N GLY A 292 24.81 -12.02 0.26
CA GLY A 292 24.52 -11.57 1.61
C GLY A 292 23.50 -10.42 1.70
N HIS A 293 22.99 -9.95 0.55
CA HIS A 293 22.03 -8.85 0.46
C HIS A 293 20.69 -9.23 1.09
N ILE A 294 20.06 -8.28 1.79
CA ILE A 294 18.71 -8.45 2.33
C ILE A 294 17.71 -8.15 1.21
N ILE A 295 17.00 -9.19 0.78
CA ILE A 295 15.97 -9.11 -0.26
C ILE A 295 14.69 -8.52 0.34
N ALA A 296 14.29 -9.01 1.52
CA ALA A 296 13.09 -8.55 2.22
C ALA A 296 13.23 -8.64 3.74
N ARG A 297 12.43 -7.82 4.43
CA ARG A 297 12.20 -7.87 5.87
C ARG A 297 10.70 -8.06 6.08
N ILE A 298 10.29 -9.23 6.55
CA ILE A 298 8.86 -9.48 6.82
C ILE A 298 8.61 -9.15 8.28
N ARG A 299 7.75 -8.16 8.53
CA ARG A 299 7.48 -7.66 9.88
C ARG A 299 6.55 -8.60 10.64
N ASN A 300 6.85 -8.82 11.91
CA ASN A 300 6.05 -9.67 12.82
C ASN A 300 5.77 -11.08 12.30
N TRP A 301 6.63 -11.58 11.42
CA TRP A 301 6.45 -12.86 10.75
C TRP A 301 6.34 -14.04 11.73
N THR A 302 5.47 -14.99 11.41
CA THR A 302 5.33 -16.27 12.10
C THR A 302 5.53 -17.45 11.15
N ASN A 303 5.92 -18.62 11.69
CA ASN A 303 6.25 -19.76 10.84
C ASN A 303 5.06 -20.23 10.00
N GLY A 304 5.25 -20.37 8.69
CA GLY A 304 4.20 -20.72 7.72
C GLY A 304 3.61 -19.52 6.97
N GLN A 305 3.68 -18.31 7.54
CA GLN A 305 3.23 -17.09 6.88
C GLN A 305 3.96 -16.87 5.56
N LEU A 306 3.22 -16.39 4.54
CA LEU A 306 3.69 -16.16 3.18
C LEU A 306 4.26 -17.43 2.51
N GLY A 307 3.75 -18.61 2.90
CA GLY A 307 4.23 -19.90 2.43
C GLY A 307 5.64 -20.29 2.92
N LEU A 308 6.24 -19.51 3.82
CA LEU A 308 7.60 -19.76 4.32
C LEU A 308 7.58 -20.71 5.51
N SER A 309 7.93 -21.98 5.29
CA SER A 309 8.00 -22.99 6.36
C SER A 309 9.44 -23.28 6.81
N MET A 310 9.79 -22.86 8.02
CA MET A 310 11.08 -23.12 8.65
C MET A 310 11.06 -24.47 9.39
N THR A 311 11.93 -25.40 9.00
CA THR A 311 11.96 -26.75 9.55
C THR A 311 13.26 -27.05 10.29
N ASP A 312 13.19 -27.85 11.35
CA ASP A 312 14.37 -28.30 12.12
C ASP A 312 15.07 -29.53 11.50
N LYS A 313 14.43 -30.23 10.56
CA LYS A 313 14.95 -31.45 9.91
C LYS A 313 14.96 -31.29 8.39
N ALA A 314 15.97 -31.86 7.73
CA ALA A 314 15.87 -32.14 6.30
C ALA A 314 14.69 -33.10 6.05
N PRO A 315 13.99 -33.04 4.88
CA PRO A 315 13.13 -34.14 4.47
C PRO A 315 13.93 -35.43 4.59
N ASP A 316 13.33 -36.49 5.13
CA ASP A 316 14.00 -37.79 5.16
C ASP A 316 14.46 -38.11 3.73
N PRO A 317 15.70 -38.61 3.54
CA PRO A 317 16.15 -39.00 2.22
C PRO A 317 15.11 -39.93 1.63
N GLN A 318 14.57 -39.58 0.46
CA GLN A 318 13.77 -40.50 -0.33
C GLN A 318 14.55 -41.81 -0.36
N PRO A 319 13.95 -42.96 0.01
CA PRO A 319 14.61 -44.24 -0.19
C PRO A 319 15.05 -44.27 -1.65
N GLY A 320 16.36 -44.42 -1.86
CA GLY A 320 16.93 -44.51 -3.19
C GLY A 320 16.20 -45.59 -4.00
N PRO A 321 16.35 -45.62 -5.35
CA PRO A 321 15.74 -46.65 -6.17
C PRO A 321 16.33 -48.01 -5.79
N GLY A 322 15.71 -48.65 -4.81
CA GLY A 322 16.26 -49.73 -4.03
C GLY A 322 15.14 -50.42 -3.30
N GLY A 323 14.37 -51.20 -4.08
CA GLY A 323 13.39 -52.16 -3.57
C GLY A 323 12.06 -51.53 -3.21
N ALA A 324 11.10 -51.65 -4.13
CA ALA A 324 9.69 -51.61 -3.78
C ALA A 324 9.42 -52.62 -2.65
N GLN A 325 9.10 -52.14 -1.46
CA GLN A 325 8.36 -52.94 -0.49
C GLN A 325 7.09 -52.19 -0.12
N SER A 326 5.99 -52.64 -0.73
CA SER A 326 4.64 -52.42 -0.23
C SER A 326 4.53 -53.05 1.16
N GLY A 327 4.47 -52.23 2.20
CA GLY A 327 4.31 -52.68 3.58
C GLY A 327 3.62 -51.63 4.45
N LEU A 328 2.71 -52.08 5.31
CA LEU A 328 2.10 -51.31 6.39
C LEU A 328 3.05 -51.37 7.60
N GLY A 329 3.50 -50.21 8.09
CA GLY A 329 4.34 -50.11 9.29
C GLY A 329 3.61 -49.33 10.40
N LEU A 330 3.71 -49.83 11.63
CA LEU A 330 3.32 -49.11 12.83
C LEU A 330 4.61 -48.62 13.50
N ASP A 331 4.76 -47.31 13.65
CA ASP A 331 5.79 -46.73 14.50
C ASP A 331 5.30 -46.76 15.96
N GLN A 332 6.07 -47.42 16.83
CA GLN A 332 5.80 -47.51 18.28
C GLN A 332 6.72 -46.61 19.11
N SER A 333 7.49 -45.72 18.49
CA SER A 333 8.39 -44.80 19.18
C SER A 333 7.67 -43.53 19.67
N GLY A 334 6.77 -43.67 20.64
CA GLY A 334 6.12 -42.53 21.31
C GLY A 334 4.78 -42.85 21.95
N THR A 335 4.23 -41.90 22.71
CA THR A 335 2.91 -42.00 23.38
C THR A 335 1.71 -41.82 22.43
N SER A 336 1.94 -41.62 21.14
CA SER A 336 0.91 -41.51 20.10
C SER A 336 1.32 -42.33 18.89
N GLY A 337 0.51 -43.30 18.47
CA GLY A 337 0.71 -44.07 17.24
C GLY A 337 0.02 -43.39 16.06
N TYR A 338 0.75 -43.19 14.95
CA TYR A 338 0.19 -42.70 13.69
C TYR A 338 0.34 -43.78 12.62
N ILE A 339 -0.66 -43.91 11.75
CA ILE A 339 -0.60 -44.76 10.55
C ILE A 339 -0.23 -43.86 9.37
N HIS A 340 0.93 -44.07 8.76
CA HIS A 340 1.29 -43.43 7.50
C HIS A 340 0.74 -44.25 6.33
N ILE A 341 -0.10 -43.64 5.50
CA ILE A 341 -0.61 -44.24 4.27
C ILE A 341 -0.12 -43.41 3.09
N ASN A 342 0.67 -44.00 2.20
CA ASN A 342 1.03 -43.39 0.94
C ASN A 342 -0.01 -43.78 -0.12
N ALA A 343 -0.86 -42.83 -0.51
CA ALA A 343 -1.98 -43.03 -1.43
C ALA A 343 -1.63 -42.71 -2.90
N GLY A 344 -0.35 -42.59 -3.26
CA GLY A 344 0.09 -42.18 -4.60
C GLY A 344 -0.39 -43.07 -5.77
N GLN A 345 -1.02 -44.21 -5.50
CA GLN A 345 -1.66 -45.10 -6.50
C GLN A 345 -3.06 -45.58 -6.09
N ALA A 346 -3.73 -44.90 -5.15
CA ALA A 346 -5.08 -45.28 -4.71
C ALA A 346 -6.16 -44.57 -5.55
N ASP A 347 -6.37 -45.02 -6.79
CA ASP A 347 -7.30 -44.39 -7.76
C ASP A 347 -8.76 -44.30 -7.27
N LYS A 348 -9.13 -45.04 -6.22
CA LYS A 348 -10.47 -45.05 -5.61
C LYS A 348 -10.51 -44.47 -4.19
N GLY A 349 -9.42 -43.81 -3.76
CA GLY A 349 -9.27 -43.25 -2.41
C GLY A 349 -8.89 -44.27 -1.34
N VAL A 350 -8.71 -43.80 -0.11
CA VAL A 350 -8.40 -44.60 1.09
C VAL A 350 -9.58 -44.46 2.06
N SER A 351 -10.16 -45.57 2.52
CA SER A 351 -11.24 -45.57 3.51
C SER A 351 -10.75 -46.23 4.81
N LEU A 352 -10.97 -45.55 5.94
CA LEU A 352 -10.69 -46.03 7.29
C LEU A 352 -12.01 -46.07 8.05
N ALA A 353 -12.42 -47.24 8.53
CA ALA A 353 -13.59 -47.41 9.38
C ALA A 353 -13.16 -48.09 10.69
N GLY A 354 -13.54 -47.50 11.82
CA GLY A 354 -13.46 -48.14 13.14
C GLY A 354 -14.76 -48.87 13.46
N ASN A 355 -14.68 -49.88 14.33
CA ASN A 355 -15.87 -50.55 14.89
C ASN A 355 -16.55 -49.70 15.97
#